data_AF-A0A1Q7IT40-F1
#
_entry.id   AF-A0A1Q7IT40-F1
#
_cell.length_a   1.000
_cell.length_b   1.000
_cell.length_c   1.000
_cell.angle_alpha   90.00
_cell.angle_beta   90.00
_cell.angle_gamma   90.00
#
_symmetry.space_group_name_H-M   'P 1'
#
loop_
_entity.id
_entity.type
_entity.pdbx_description
1 polymer ?
#
loop_
_entity_poly.entity_id
_entity_poly.type
_entity_poly.pdbx_seq_one_letter_code
_entity_poly.pdbx_strand_id
1 'polypeptide(L)'
;MAFTRISITLPRDVLAAADRRARGLDRSRSWLIVEAIRVYLAGSPSQVRESAATPYGVPSPGLGPLRLAQLESDLRLTPERRIRAAEETARLGERVRGTRGRPHQVLSFDRYEDYVDWKRKEHASP
;
A
#
# COMPACT_ATOMS: atom_id res chain seq x y z
N MET A 1 33.31 -18.52 3.47
CA MET A 1 31.87 -18.35 3.17
C MET A 1 31.53 -19.16 1.94
N ALA A 2 30.44 -19.93 1.97
CA ALA A 2 29.98 -20.68 0.80
C ALA A 2 29.15 -19.77 -0.12
N PHE A 3 29.42 -19.80 -1.42
CA PHE A 3 28.62 -19.09 -2.43
C PHE A 3 27.67 -20.05 -3.12
N THR A 4 26.43 -19.62 -3.32
CA THR A 4 25.42 -20.37 -4.10
C THR A 4 25.24 -19.72 -5.45
N ARG A 5 25.31 -20.52 -6.53
CA ARG A 5 25.06 -20.05 -7.89
C ARG A 5 23.56 -20.09 -8.18
N ILE A 6 23.03 -18.97 -8.67
CA ILE A 6 21.66 -18.85 -9.14
C ILE A 6 21.65 -18.34 -10.59
N SER A 7 20.60 -18.70 -11.33
CA SER A 7 20.30 -18.13 -12.64
C SER A 7 18.97 -17.40 -12.53
N ILE A 8 18.94 -16.15 -12.99
CA ILE A 8 17.73 -15.31 -12.98
C ILE A 8 17.56 -14.65 -14.34
N THR A 9 16.31 -14.49 -14.77
CA THR A 9 15.97 -13.73 -15.97
C THR A 9 15.61 -12.32 -15.56
N LEU A 10 16.25 -11.32 -16.16
CA LEU A 10 16.05 -9.90 -15.87
C LEU A 10 15.71 -9.15 -17.17
N PRO A 11 14.92 -8.05 -17.09
CA PRO A 11 14.79 -7.13 -18.19
C PRO A 11 16.15 -6.62 -18.68
N ARG A 12 16.32 -6.52 -20.00
CA ARG A 12 17.60 -6.20 -20.64
C ARG A 12 18.12 -4.81 -20.24
N ASP A 13 17.22 -3.85 -20.14
CA ASP A 13 17.48 -2.48 -19.73
C ASP A 13 17.95 -2.39 -18.28
N VAL A 14 17.31 -3.15 -17.37
CA VAL A 14 17.68 -3.23 -15.96
C VAL A 14 19.08 -3.82 -15.79
N LEU A 15 19.37 -4.92 -16.50
CA LEU A 15 20.70 -5.53 -16.49
C LEU A 15 21.78 -4.57 -17.01
N ALA A 16 21.50 -3.86 -18.10
CA ALA A 16 22.43 -2.89 -18.66
C ALA A 16 22.69 -1.70 -17.71
N ALA A 17 21.66 -1.24 -17.00
CA ALA A 17 21.80 -0.20 -15.98
C ALA A 17 22.64 -0.67 -14.79
N ALA A 18 22.40 -1.89 -14.30
CA ALA A 18 23.18 -2.50 -13.23
C ALA A 18 24.66 -2.64 -13.62
N ASP A 19 24.96 -3.06 -14.85
CA ASP A 19 26.34 -3.19 -15.35
C ASP A 19 27.06 -1.85 -15.42
N ARG A 20 26.41 -0.80 -15.91
CA ARG A 20 26.98 0.55 -15.92
C ARG A 20 27.28 1.02 -14.51
N ARG A 21 26.36 0.81 -13.57
CA ARG A 21 26.54 1.20 -12.17
C ARG A 21 27.67 0.42 -11.50
N ALA A 22 27.76 -0.88 -11.73
CA ALA A 22 28.83 -1.72 -11.19
C ALA A 22 30.21 -1.26 -11.69
N ARG A 23 30.35 -0.98 -12.99
CA ARG A 23 31.58 -0.41 -13.57
C ARG A 23 31.95 0.95 -12.97
N GLY A 24 30.98 1.84 -12.83
CA GLY A 24 31.21 3.15 -12.21
C GLY A 24 31.64 3.10 -10.74
N LEU A 25 31.43 1.97 -10.07
CA LEU A 25 31.84 1.73 -8.69
C LEU A 25 33.11 0.87 -8.58
N ASP A 26 33.70 0.44 -9.69
CA ASP A 26 34.77 -0.56 -9.75
C ASP A 26 34.42 -1.85 -8.99
N ARG A 27 33.20 -2.35 -9.20
CA ARG A 27 32.67 -3.57 -8.56
C ARG A 27 32.08 -4.54 -9.56
N SER A 28 31.91 -5.79 -9.11
CA SER A 28 31.23 -6.82 -9.91
C SER A 28 29.71 -6.64 -9.88
N ARG A 29 29.04 -7.15 -10.91
CA ARG A 29 27.57 -7.20 -10.96
C ARG A 29 26.98 -7.94 -9.75
N SER A 30 27.57 -9.07 -9.38
CA SER A 30 27.10 -9.88 -8.24
C SER A 30 27.22 -9.11 -6.92
N TRP A 31 28.24 -8.27 -6.76
CA TRP A 31 28.36 -7.39 -5.59
C TRP A 31 27.18 -6.42 -5.51
N LEU A 32 26.82 -5.77 -6.62
CA LEU A 32 25.70 -4.83 -6.68
C LEU A 32 24.37 -5.52 -6.35
N ILE A 33 24.14 -6.73 -6.88
CA ILE A 33 22.94 -7.52 -6.60
C ILE A 33 22.86 -7.89 -5.12
N VAL A 34 23.98 -8.33 -4.51
CA VAL A 34 24.02 -8.68 -3.08
C VAL A 34 23.76 -7.46 -2.21
N GLU A 35 24.34 -6.30 -2.52
CA GLU A 35 24.09 -5.06 -1.78
C GLU A 35 22.63 -4.60 -1.90
N ALA A 36 22.05 -4.67 -3.10
CA ALA A 36 20.63 -4.36 -3.29
C ALA A 36 19.73 -5.27 -2.44
N ILE A 37 20.03 -6.57 -2.39
CA ILE A 37 19.32 -7.53 -1.54
C ILE A 37 19.50 -7.18 -0.05
N ARG A 38 20.73 -6.86 0.38
CA ARG A 38 21.01 -6.47 1.77
C ARG A 38 20.24 -5.22 2.19
N VAL A 39 20.25 -4.19 1.35
CA VAL A 39 19.50 -2.95 1.59
C VAL A 39 18.00 -3.22 1.65
N TYR A 40 17.47 -4.03 0.73
CA TYR A 40 16.06 -4.41 0.71
C TYR A 40 15.65 -5.19 1.97
N LEU A 41 16.50 -6.10 2.45
CA LEU A 41 16.26 -6.88 3.66
C LEU A 41 16.44 -6.05 4.93
N ALA A 42 17.45 -5.17 4.99
CA ALA A 42 17.69 -4.27 6.10
C ALA A 42 16.57 -3.22 6.24
N GLY A 43 15.95 -2.82 5.13
CA GLY A 43 14.79 -1.93 5.09
C GLY A 43 13.44 -2.62 5.29
N SER A 44 13.39 -3.95 5.41
CA SER A 44 12.15 -4.70 5.63
C SER A 44 12.04 -5.24 7.06
N PRO A 45 11.37 -4.55 8.00
CA PRO A 45 10.33 -5.26 8.72
C PRO A 45 9.23 -5.57 7.69
N SER A 46 8.57 -6.71 7.80
CA SER A 46 7.31 -6.99 7.10
C SER A 46 6.32 -5.84 7.31
N GLN A 47 6.37 -4.81 6.47
CA GLN A 47 5.39 -3.75 6.46
C GLN A 47 4.16 -4.33 5.79
N VAL A 48 3.29 -4.93 6.61
CA VAL A 48 1.87 -4.73 6.43
C VAL A 48 1.71 -3.21 6.28
N ARG A 49 1.54 -2.72 5.05
CA ARG A 49 1.16 -1.34 4.82
C ARG A 49 -0.15 -1.14 5.58
N GLU A 50 -0.08 -0.53 6.76
CA GLU A 50 -1.27 0.11 7.30
C GLU A 50 -1.79 1.04 6.21
N SER A 51 -3.08 0.90 5.87
CA SER A 51 -3.72 1.80 4.91
C SER A 51 -3.41 3.22 5.33
N ALA A 52 -2.87 4.01 4.40
CA ALA A 52 -2.56 5.42 4.63
C ALA A 52 -3.73 6.04 5.38
N ALA A 53 -3.42 6.63 6.54
CA ALA A 53 -4.38 7.27 7.40
C ALA A 53 -5.35 8.10 6.54
N THR A 54 -6.64 7.92 6.76
CA THR A 54 -7.67 8.73 6.12
C THR A 54 -7.30 10.21 6.31
N PRO A 55 -7.41 11.06 5.28
CA PRO A 55 -6.97 12.46 5.34
C PRO A 55 -7.69 13.31 6.40
N TYR A 56 -8.72 12.76 7.06
CA TYR A 56 -9.47 13.38 8.14
C TYR A 56 -9.23 12.74 9.52
N GLY A 57 -8.28 11.80 9.65
CA GLY A 57 -7.92 11.19 10.93
C GLY A 57 -6.81 11.98 11.60
N VAL A 58 -7.08 12.60 12.76
CA VAL A 58 -6.02 13.13 13.61
C VAL A 58 -5.10 11.96 14.00
N PRO A 59 -3.78 12.02 13.71
CA PRO A 59 -2.87 10.98 14.11
C PRO A 59 -2.66 11.09 15.62
N SER A 60 -3.53 10.44 16.39
CA SER A 60 -3.34 10.25 17.83
C SER A 60 -2.49 8.99 18.02
N PRO A 61 -1.41 9.03 18.82
CA PRO A 61 -0.71 7.83 19.21
C PRO A 61 -1.68 6.90 19.95
N GLY A 62 -1.74 5.63 19.54
CA GLY A 62 -2.63 4.60 20.11
C GLY A 62 -3.88 4.30 19.26
N LEU A 63 -4.70 3.38 19.75
CA LEU A 63 -5.98 3.04 19.12
C LEU A 63 -6.99 4.15 19.41
N GLY A 64 -7.64 4.69 18.38
CA GLY A 64 -8.78 5.60 18.57
C GLY A 64 -9.90 4.96 19.40
N PRO A 65 -10.78 5.75 20.03
CA PRO A 65 -11.74 5.26 21.04
C PRO A 65 -12.65 4.13 20.53
N LEU A 66 -13.08 4.21 19.27
CA LEU A 66 -13.87 3.16 18.63
C LEU A 66 -13.09 1.86 18.47
N ARG A 67 -11.82 1.95 18.08
CA ARG A 67 -10.96 0.79 17.85
C ARG A 67 -10.56 0.12 19.17
N LEU A 68 -10.34 0.92 20.22
CA LEU A 68 -10.12 0.43 21.57
C LEU A 68 -11.35 -0.34 22.09
N ALA A 69 -12.55 0.23 21.99
CA ALA A 69 -13.79 -0.41 22.43
C ALA A 69 -14.05 -1.74 21.70
N GLN A 70 -13.75 -1.80 20.39
CA GLN A 70 -13.82 -3.06 19.63
C GLN A 70 -12.85 -4.11 20.19
N LEU A 71 -11.59 -3.73 20.47
CA LEU A 71 -10.60 -4.65 21.03
C LEU A 71 -11.04 -5.18 22.40
N GLU A 72 -11.56 -4.31 23.27
CA GLU A 72 -12.08 -4.73 24.58
C GLU A 72 -13.25 -5.70 24.46
N SER A 73 -14.16 -5.48 23.49
CA SER A 73 -15.24 -6.41 23.19
C SER A 73 -14.71 -7.75 22.69
N ASP A 74 -13.75 -7.73 21.76
CA ASP A 74 -13.17 -8.94 21.18
C ASP A 74 -12.45 -9.77 22.25
N LEU A 75 -11.71 -9.13 23.17
CA LEU A 75 -11.00 -9.82 24.26
C LEU A 75 -11.92 -10.54 25.25
N ARG A 76 -13.22 -10.15 25.33
CA ARG A 76 -14.21 -10.89 26.13
C ARG A 76 -14.66 -12.20 25.45
N LEU A 77 -14.31 -12.41 24.19
CA LEU A 77 -14.64 -13.62 23.44
C LEU A 77 -13.47 -14.62 23.45
N THR A 78 -13.80 -15.90 23.29
CA THR A 78 -12.76 -16.92 23.04
C THR A 78 -12.06 -16.65 21.69
N PRO A 79 -10.82 -17.13 21.50
CA PRO A 79 -10.10 -16.97 20.22
C PRO A 79 -10.92 -17.38 18.99
N GLU A 80 -11.64 -18.49 19.06
CA GLU A 80 -12.45 -19.03 17.97
C GLU A 80 -13.65 -18.12 17.66
N ARG A 81 -14.26 -17.55 18.70
CA ARG A 81 -15.40 -16.63 18.58
C ARG A 81 -14.97 -15.29 17.99
N ARG A 82 -13.78 -14.79 18.33
CA ARG A 82 -13.19 -13.59 17.70
C ARG A 82 -13.02 -13.78 16.20
N ILE A 83 -12.46 -14.91 15.77
CA ILE A 83 -12.26 -15.22 14.34
C ILE A 83 -13.60 -15.26 13.61
N ARG A 84 -14.60 -15.96 14.17
CA ARG A 84 -15.93 -16.04 13.56
C ARG A 84 -16.59 -14.66 13.39
N ALA A 85 -16.53 -13.82 14.42
CA ALA A 85 -17.08 -12.46 14.36
C ALA A 85 -16.37 -11.59 13.30
N ALA A 86 -15.04 -11.74 13.18
CA ALA A 86 -14.26 -11.05 12.15
C ALA A 86 -14.65 -11.49 10.73
N GLU A 87 -14.83 -12.80 10.50
CA GLU A 87 -15.29 -13.34 9.22
C GLU A 87 -16.69 -12.86 8.84
N GLU A 88 -17.63 -12.86 9.80
CA GLU A 88 -19.00 -12.36 9.58
C GLU A 88 -18.99 -10.88 9.19
N THR A 89 -18.17 -10.08 9.88
CA THR A 89 -17.97 -8.65 9.58
C THR A 89 -17.37 -8.45 8.18
N ALA A 90 -16.41 -9.26 7.78
CA ALA A 90 -15.79 -9.18 6.46
C ALA A 90 -16.82 -9.48 5.34
N ARG A 91 -17.61 -10.54 5.50
CA ARG A 91 -18.69 -10.92 4.56
C ARG A 91 -19.73 -9.81 4.40
N LEU A 92 -20.12 -9.16 5.51
CA LEU A 92 -21.01 -8.00 5.46
C LEU A 92 -20.37 -6.83 4.70
N GLY A 93 -19.08 -6.56 4.94
CA GLY A 93 -18.33 -5.52 4.24
C GLY A 93 -18.23 -5.76 2.73
N GLU A 94 -18.07 -7.01 2.28
CA GLU A 94 -18.09 -7.38 0.86
C GLU A 94 -19.45 -7.10 0.22
N ARG A 95 -20.54 -7.48 0.89
CA ARG A 95 -21.90 -7.19 0.40
C ARG A 95 -22.14 -5.70 0.22
N VAL A 96 -21.72 -4.88 1.19
CA VAL A 96 -21.85 -3.41 1.13
C VAL A 96 -20.94 -2.81 0.05
N ARG A 97 -19.75 -3.35 -0.18
CA ARG A 97 -18.87 -2.90 -1.29
C ARG A 97 -19.50 -3.17 -2.66
N GLY A 98 -20.17 -4.31 -2.83
CA GLY A 98 -20.87 -4.63 -4.08
C GLY A 98 -22.05 -3.69 -4.40
N THR A 99 -22.62 -3.03 -3.38
CA THR A 99 -23.75 -2.08 -3.56
C THR A 99 -23.31 -0.62 -3.71
N ARG A 100 -22.04 -0.29 -3.42
CA ARG A 100 -21.55 1.08 -3.59
C ARG A 100 -21.38 1.38 -5.08
N GLY A 101 -22.40 2.02 -5.65
CA GLY A 101 -22.31 2.76 -6.90
C GLY A 101 -21.12 3.73 -6.89
N ARG A 102 -20.68 4.11 -8.10
CA ARG A 102 -19.51 4.94 -8.47
C ARG A 102 -18.72 5.52 -7.29
N PRO A 103 -17.41 5.21 -7.15
CA PRO A 103 -16.59 5.82 -6.09
C PRO A 103 -16.76 7.34 -6.13
N HIS A 104 -16.96 7.96 -4.97
CA HIS A 104 -16.96 9.42 -4.85
C HIS A 104 -15.62 9.93 -5.39
N GLN A 105 -15.64 10.43 -6.62
CA GLN A 105 -14.47 10.98 -7.27
C GLN A 105 -14.26 12.37 -6.68
N VAL A 106 -13.26 12.50 -5.81
CA VAL A 106 -12.83 13.82 -5.33
C VAL A 106 -12.14 14.51 -6.50
N LEU A 107 -12.79 15.53 -7.06
CA LEU A 107 -12.23 16.37 -8.11
C LEU A 107 -11.47 17.53 -7.45
N SER A 108 -10.19 17.64 -7.76
CA SER A 108 -9.33 18.78 -7.37
C SER A 108 -9.01 19.61 -8.61
N PHE A 109 -8.96 20.92 -8.45
CA PHE A 109 -8.62 21.86 -9.51
C PHE A 109 -7.44 22.71 -9.05
N ASP A 110 -6.42 22.82 -9.90
CA ASP A 110 -5.22 23.63 -9.60
C ASP A 110 -5.51 25.13 -9.73
N ARG A 111 -6.51 25.50 -10.53
CA ARG A 111 -6.99 26.88 -10.69
C ARG A 111 -8.50 26.97 -10.60
N TYR A 112 -8.99 28.14 -10.20
CA TYR A 112 -10.42 28.43 -10.14
C TYR A 112 -11.09 28.38 -11.52
N GLU A 113 -10.38 28.77 -12.59
CA GLU A 113 -10.93 28.71 -13.95
C GLU A 113 -11.30 27.27 -14.37
N ASP A 114 -10.47 26.29 -13.99
CA ASP A 114 -10.69 24.87 -14.33
C ASP A 114 -11.99 24.33 -13.71
N TYR A 115 -12.33 24.78 -12.49
CA TYR A 115 -13.60 24.46 -11.84
C TYR A 115 -14.80 25.03 -12.63
N VAL A 116 -14.70 26.28 -13.07
CA VAL A 116 -15.78 26.96 -13.81
C VAL A 116 -16.01 26.27 -15.15
N ASP A 117 -14.94 25.91 -15.86
CA ASP A 117 -15.02 25.22 -17.15
C ASP A 117 -15.56 23.80 -17.01
N TRP A 118 -15.14 23.07 -15.97
CA TRP A 118 -15.70 21.76 -15.65
C TRP A 118 -17.20 21.85 -15.36
N LYS A 119 -17.63 22.83 -14.55
CA LYS A 119 -19.04 23.03 -14.20
C LYS A 119 -19.89 23.40 -15.41
N ARG A 120 -19.38 24.23 -16.33
CA ARG A 120 -20.04 24.54 -17.60
C ARG A 120 -20.24 23.31 -18.47
N LYS A 121 -19.24 22.42 -18.53
CA LYS A 121 -19.32 21.16 -19.28
C LYS A 121 -20.29 20.16 -18.66
N GLU A 122 -20.36 20.09 -17.32
CA GLU A 122 -21.34 19.26 -16.61
C GLU A 122 -22.78 19.67 -16.94
N HIS A 123 -23.07 20.98 -16.99
CA HIS A 123 -24.39 21.51 -17.36
C HIS A 123 -24.70 21.49 -18.87
N ALA A 124 -23.72 21.20 -19.72
CA ALA A 124 -23.89 21.14 -21.18
C ALA A 124 -24.10 19.71 -21.70
N SER A 125 -24.05 18.70 -20.82
CA SER A 125 -24.36 17.31 -21.17
C SER A 125 -25.85 17.04 -20.91
N PRO A 126 -26.62 16.50 -21.90
CA PRO A 126 -28.06 16.27 -21.76
C PRO A 126 -28.41 15.21 -20.71
#